data_AF-A0AAD4DX58-F1
#
_entry.id   AF-A0AAD4DX58-F1
#
_cell.length_a   1.000
_cell.length_b   1.000
_cell.length_c   1.000
_cell.angle_alpha   90.00
_cell.angle_beta   90.00
_cell.angle_gamma   90.00
#
_symmetry.space_group_name_H-M   'P 1'
#
loop_
_entity.id
_entity.type
_entity.pdbx_description
1 polymer ?
#
loop_
_entity_poly.entity_id
_entity_poly.type
_entity_poly.pdbx_seq_one_letter_code
_entity_poly.pdbx_strand_id
1 'polypeptide(L)'
;MPSDRKQVVVLYAETKLQKSIDLPGSSTVARAKEEGMMAIRDHLNILPGVPHVSLDPDCTDFYPAPKDDNTIIRSLEGNLTMVVYPEPPKGQCLTPSPFVDALQYAIHDVRNFKAQKNAASLIREESPKCNVKPVGIDALLRRFEAMEERFERDIAELKRDNAELKQDNVELKRDNAELKRDNAELSDRIDETIRAVLGDKVAINKIRRRVLLDMGRDQLAVICGHKNWREWKEMKATSTEGDDFAVRTVMMTEAETILRDSNDLSEYWKAVGQDHSTLRLLIHRNHIRIYADIAAHSSTEKNIAESVLALAAPGDRTHMTTIFCAVFDKEL
;
A
#
# COMPACT_ATOMS: atom_id res chain seq x y z
N MET A 1 13.48 3.37 18.87
CA MET A 1 12.09 2.97 19.13
C MET A 1 11.19 3.88 18.30
N PRO A 2 10.39 3.35 17.35
CA PRO A 2 9.40 4.18 16.65
C PRO A 2 8.49 4.82 17.70
N SER A 3 8.26 6.13 17.59
CA SER A 3 7.36 6.87 18.48
C SER A 3 5.99 6.18 18.46
N ASP A 4 5.50 5.72 19.62
CA ASP A 4 4.19 5.06 19.76
C ASP A 4 3.04 6.09 19.68
N ARG A 5 3.20 7.12 18.85
CA ARG A 5 2.21 8.18 18.63
C ARG A 5 1.84 8.20 17.16
N LYS A 6 0.56 8.44 16.89
CA LYS A 6 -0.03 8.61 15.58
C LYS A 6 -0.59 10.01 15.48
N GLN A 7 -0.24 10.70 14.40
CA GLN A 7 -0.82 11.99 14.08
C GLN A 7 -2.19 11.77 13.43
N VAL A 8 -3.20 12.49 13.93
CA VAL A 8 -4.55 12.52 13.35
C VAL A 8 -4.82 13.96 12.89
N VAL A 9 -5.22 14.12 11.64
CA VAL A 9 -5.62 15.42 11.09
C VAL A 9 -7.11 15.59 11.29
N VAL A 10 -7.51 16.60 12.06
CA VAL A 10 -8.91 16.94 12.29
C VAL A 10 -9.33 18.04 11.32
N LEU A 11 -10.36 17.78 10.51
CA LEU A 11 -10.91 18.66 9.50
C LEU A 11 -12.23 19.26 9.98
N TYR A 12 -12.38 20.57 9.81
CA TYR A 12 -13.62 21.30 10.04
C TYR A 12 -13.85 22.31 8.92
N ALA A 13 -14.83 22.07 8.04
CA ALA A 13 -15.26 22.93 6.92
C ALA A 13 -14.18 23.39 5.91
N GLU A 14 -13.24 24.26 6.32
CA GLU A 14 -12.20 24.88 5.48
C GLU A 14 -10.78 24.42 5.86
N THR A 15 -9.85 24.51 4.91
CA THR A 15 -8.44 24.13 5.11
C THR A 15 -7.73 24.94 6.21
N LYS A 16 -8.19 26.17 6.46
CA LYS A 16 -7.65 27.04 7.51
C LYS A 16 -8.03 26.63 8.93
N LEU A 17 -9.03 25.75 9.06
CA LEU A 17 -9.56 25.26 10.34
C LEU A 17 -9.11 23.83 10.62
N GLN A 18 -8.10 23.35 9.89
CA GLN A 18 -7.49 22.04 10.11
C GLN A 18 -6.56 22.07 11.32
N LYS A 19 -6.63 21.03 12.14
CA LYS A 19 -5.77 20.86 13.31
C LYS A 19 -5.20 19.46 13.37
N SER A 20 -3.88 19.34 13.45
CA SER A 20 -3.23 18.06 13.73
C SER A 20 -3.12 17.84 15.24
N ILE A 21 -3.48 16.64 15.68
CA ILE A 21 -3.32 16.18 17.07
C ILE A 21 -2.46 14.91 17.10
N ASP A 22 -1.59 14.79 18.10
CA ASP A 22 -0.72 13.61 18.27
C ASP A 22 -1.24 12.71 19.39
N LEU A 23 -1.84 11.60 19.02
CA LEU A 23 -2.47 10.66 19.94
C LEU A 23 -1.57 9.44 20.20
N PRO A 24 -1.64 8.80 21.39
CA PRO A 24 -1.02 7.50 21.62
C PRO A 24 -1.54 6.46 20.62
N GLY A 25 -0.65 5.63 20.09
CA GLY A 25 -1.01 4.55 19.17
C GLY A 25 -1.94 3.51 19.81
N SER A 26 -1.93 3.39 21.14
CA SER A 26 -2.83 2.55 21.92
C SER A 26 -4.22 3.13 22.16
N SER A 27 -4.48 4.38 21.79
CA SER A 27 -5.82 4.99 21.95
C SER A 27 -6.84 4.33 21.02
N THR A 28 -8.10 4.30 21.45
CA THR A 28 -9.23 3.86 20.64
C THR A 28 -9.73 4.98 19.74
N VAL A 29 -10.49 4.65 18.69
CA VAL A 29 -11.13 5.66 17.84
C VAL A 29 -12.15 6.50 18.62
N ALA A 30 -12.90 5.92 19.55
CA ALA A 30 -13.80 6.66 20.44
C ALA A 30 -13.09 7.81 21.16
N ARG A 31 -11.93 7.50 21.75
CA ARG A 31 -11.10 8.47 22.45
C ARG A 31 -10.50 9.50 21.49
N ALA A 32 -10.13 9.08 20.29
CA ALA A 32 -9.64 9.98 19.24
C ALA A 32 -10.70 11.02 18.84
N LYS A 33 -11.96 10.58 18.69
CA LYS A 33 -13.12 11.44 18.41
C LYS A 33 -13.31 12.49 19.50
N GLU A 34 -13.33 12.06 20.76
CA GLU A 34 -13.47 12.96 21.91
C GLU A 34 -12.34 13.99 22.00
N GLU A 35 -11.08 13.54 21.93
CA GLU A 35 -9.92 14.44 22.02
C GLU A 35 -9.84 15.40 20.83
N GLY A 36 -10.15 14.95 19.62
CA GLY A 36 -10.13 15.82 18.45
C GLY A 36 -11.31 16.80 18.38
N MET A 37 -12.48 16.43 18.90
CA MET A 37 -13.60 17.38 19.09
C MET A 37 -13.23 18.49 20.07
N MET A 38 -12.62 18.15 21.21
CA MET A 38 -12.14 19.16 22.17
C MET A 38 -11.08 20.06 21.53
N ALA A 39 -10.12 19.48 20.81
CA ALA A 39 -9.07 20.24 20.14
C ALA A 39 -9.61 21.23 19.10
N ILE A 40 -10.62 20.85 18.31
CA ILE A 40 -11.27 21.76 17.35
C ILE A 40 -12.09 22.82 18.07
N ARG A 41 -12.84 22.46 19.12
CA ARG A 41 -13.61 23.42 19.92
C ARG A 41 -12.71 24.50 20.52
N ASP A 42 -11.60 24.09 21.14
CA ASP A 42 -10.61 25.00 21.70
C ASP A 42 -9.97 25.87 20.60
N HIS A 43 -9.69 25.29 19.44
CA HIS A 43 -9.15 26.02 18.30
C HIS A 43 -10.11 27.10 17.79
N LEU A 44 -11.40 26.78 17.62
CA LEU A 44 -12.43 27.71 17.17
C LEU A 44 -12.65 28.84 18.18
N ASN A 45 -12.61 28.55 19.48
CA ASN A 45 -12.79 29.54 20.54
C ASN A 45 -11.66 30.59 20.61
N ILE A 46 -10.46 30.26 20.10
CA ILE A 46 -9.32 31.18 20.07
C ILE A 46 -9.39 32.12 18.85
N LEU A 47 -10.12 31.75 17.80
CA LEU A 47 -10.15 32.52 16.56
C LEU A 47 -11.06 33.76 16.68
N PRO A 48 -10.53 34.98 16.48
CA PRO A 48 -11.33 36.20 16.58
C PRO A 48 -12.38 36.26 15.48
N GLY A 49 -13.63 36.51 15.86
CA GLY A 49 -14.77 36.66 14.93
C GLY A 49 -15.49 35.36 14.57
N VAL A 50 -15.07 34.21 15.08
CA VAL A 50 -15.79 32.94 14.90
C VAL A 50 -16.87 32.82 15.99
N PRO A 51 -18.16 32.64 15.64
CA PRO A 51 -19.21 32.44 16.63
C PRO A 51 -19.01 31.11 17.37
N HIS A 52 -19.52 31.01 18.60
CA HIS A 52 -19.43 29.75 19.36
C HIS A 52 -20.26 28.67 18.65
N VAL A 53 -19.58 27.63 18.14
CA VAL A 53 -20.21 26.50 17.44
C VAL A 53 -20.34 25.31 18.39
N SER A 54 -21.54 24.73 18.44
CA SER A 54 -21.75 23.41 19.07
C SER A 54 -21.38 22.32 18.06
N LEU A 55 -20.65 21.30 18.51
CA LEU A 55 -20.19 20.19 17.66
C LEU A 55 -20.99 18.95 18.01
N ASP A 56 -21.45 18.23 17.00
CA ASP A 56 -22.24 17.02 17.18
C ASP A 56 -21.33 15.82 17.50
N PRO A 57 -21.47 15.16 18.67
CA PRO A 57 -20.68 13.98 19.00
C PRO A 57 -20.96 12.78 18.09
N ASP A 58 -22.17 12.68 17.52
CA ASP A 58 -22.59 11.55 16.69
C ASP A 58 -22.20 11.73 15.22
N CYS A 59 -21.99 12.98 14.78
CA CYS A 59 -21.48 13.29 13.45
C CYS A 59 -19.95 13.51 13.51
N THR A 60 -19.18 12.47 13.82
CA THR A 60 -17.72 12.48 13.61
C THR A 60 -17.29 11.29 12.78
N ASP A 61 -16.86 11.55 11.55
CA ASP A 61 -16.33 10.52 10.66
C ASP A 61 -14.83 10.34 10.88
N PHE A 62 -14.36 9.10 10.78
CA PHE A 62 -12.94 8.76 10.90
C PHE A 62 -12.50 8.01 9.65
N TYR A 63 -11.37 8.42 9.07
CA TYR A 63 -10.81 7.86 7.86
C TYR A 63 -9.38 7.35 8.10
N PRO A 64 -9.05 6.12 7.70
CA PRO A 64 -9.97 5.12 7.13
C PRO A 64 -11.05 4.70 8.14
N ALA A 65 -12.23 4.32 7.62
CA ALA A 65 -13.38 3.94 8.44
C ALA A 65 -13.01 2.73 9.33
N PRO A 66 -13.09 2.86 10.67
CA PRO A 66 -12.79 1.76 11.56
C PRO A 66 -13.90 0.70 11.51
N LYS A 67 -13.61 -0.51 11.99
CA LYS A 67 -14.64 -1.55 12.14
C LYS A 67 -15.64 -1.18 13.25
N ASP A 68 -15.14 -0.58 14.32
CA ASP A 68 -15.88 -0.11 15.47
C ASP A 68 -15.10 0.98 16.22
N ASP A 69 -15.76 1.70 17.12
CA ASP A 69 -15.13 2.79 17.89
C ASP A 69 -14.09 2.31 18.92
N ASN A 70 -14.04 1.01 19.23
CA ASN A 70 -13.02 0.40 20.09
C ASN A 70 -11.74 0.01 19.32
N THR A 71 -11.75 0.17 17.99
CA THR A 71 -10.58 -0.08 17.15
C THR A 71 -9.42 0.81 17.59
N ILE A 72 -8.24 0.21 17.72
CA ILE A 72 -7.04 0.93 18.18
C ILE A 72 -6.43 1.70 17.00
N ILE A 73 -6.09 2.98 17.21
CA ILE A 73 -5.55 3.90 16.19
C ILE A 73 -4.34 3.30 15.44
N ARG A 74 -3.41 2.62 16.14
CA ARG A 74 -2.24 2.01 15.48
C ARG A 74 -2.56 0.92 14.46
N SER A 75 -3.75 0.30 14.56
CA SER A 75 -4.19 -0.77 13.66
C SER A 75 -4.76 -0.23 12.35
N LEU A 76 -5.04 1.07 12.29
CA LEU A 76 -5.47 1.75 11.08
C LEU A 76 -4.26 2.09 10.22
N GLU A 77 -4.33 1.67 8.95
CA GLU A 77 -3.30 1.92 7.96
C GLU A 77 -3.48 3.31 7.32
N GLY A 78 -2.35 3.95 6.96
CA GLY A 78 -2.35 5.25 6.29
C GLY A 78 -2.46 6.46 7.23
N ASN A 79 -2.77 7.61 6.62
CA ASN A 79 -2.93 8.89 7.30
C ASN A 79 -4.33 8.98 7.89
N LEU A 80 -4.40 9.23 9.20
CA LEU A 80 -5.65 9.25 9.93
C LEU A 80 -6.28 10.64 9.84
N THR A 81 -7.50 10.69 9.35
CA THR A 81 -8.25 11.94 9.18
C THR A 81 -9.58 11.83 9.91
N MET A 82 -9.91 12.84 10.69
CA MET A 82 -11.17 12.91 11.41
C MET A 82 -11.95 14.12 10.91
N VAL A 83 -13.22 13.94 10.55
CA VAL A 83 -14.08 15.01 10.06
C VAL A 83 -15.13 15.29 11.12
N VAL A 84 -15.18 16.53 11.61
CA VAL A 84 -16.12 16.96 12.65
C VAL A 84 -17.18 17.86 12.03
N TYR A 85 -18.45 17.58 12.29
CA TYR A 85 -19.58 18.38 11.80
C TYR A 85 -20.18 19.25 12.94
N PRO A 86 -20.74 20.43 12.61
CA PRO A 86 -21.48 21.26 13.57
C PRO A 86 -22.80 20.59 13.98
N GLU A 87 -23.33 20.88 15.16
CA GLU A 87 -24.64 20.40 15.60
C GLU A 87 -25.76 20.98 14.71
N PRO A 88 -26.70 20.15 14.21
CA PRO A 88 -27.78 20.64 13.38
C PRO A 88 -28.70 21.58 14.18
N PRO A 89 -29.35 22.57 13.53
CA PRO A 89 -30.34 23.40 14.19
C PRO A 89 -31.45 22.56 14.83
N LYS A 90 -31.90 22.95 16.04
CA LYS A 90 -32.98 22.24 16.77
C LYS A 90 -34.18 21.96 15.84
N GLY A 91 -34.47 20.68 15.63
CA GLY A 91 -35.57 20.22 14.76
C GLY A 91 -35.16 19.72 13.38
N GLN A 92 -33.85 19.70 13.05
CA GLN A 92 -33.32 19.03 11.86
C GLN A 92 -32.52 17.78 12.26
N CYS A 93 -32.68 16.68 11.52
CA CYS A 93 -32.01 15.40 11.82
C CYS A 93 -30.69 15.22 11.07
N LEU A 94 -30.29 16.15 10.21
CA LEU A 94 -29.10 16.03 9.37
C LEU A 94 -28.37 17.37 9.31
N THR A 95 -27.04 17.31 9.38
CA THR A 95 -26.15 18.44 9.12
C THR A 95 -26.04 18.64 7.61
N PRO A 96 -26.45 19.79 7.05
CA PRO A 96 -26.21 20.05 5.64
C PRO A 96 -24.71 20.12 5.38
N SER A 97 -24.25 19.67 4.21
CA SER A 97 -22.85 19.87 3.84
C SER A 97 -22.52 21.38 3.86
N PRO A 98 -21.27 21.80 4.15
CA PRO A 98 -20.87 23.23 4.17
C PRO A 98 -21.25 23.99 2.90
N PHE A 99 -21.30 23.27 1.77
CA PHE A 99 -21.75 23.81 0.49
C PHE A 99 -23.25 24.14 0.46
N VAL A 100 -24.09 23.31 1.09
CA VAL A 100 -25.54 23.50 1.17
C VAL A 100 -25.89 24.67 2.09
N ASP A 101 -25.14 24.87 3.18
CA ASP A 101 -25.31 26.03 4.06
C ASP A 101 -24.94 27.34 3.35
N ALA A 102 -23.82 27.37 2.63
CA ALA A 102 -23.44 28.52 1.81
C ALA A 102 -24.49 28.83 0.73
N LEU A 103 -25.08 27.80 0.12
CA LEU A 103 -26.12 27.95 -0.90
C LEU A 103 -27.44 28.45 -0.32
N GLN A 104 -27.83 27.98 0.87
CA GLN A 104 -29.04 28.44 1.56
C GLN A 104 -28.89 29.90 2.02
N TYR A 105 -27.71 30.30 2.49
CA TYR A 105 -27.41 31.70 2.83
C TYR A 105 -27.52 32.61 1.60
N ALA A 106 -26.91 32.21 0.47
CA ALA A 106 -27.00 32.97 -0.78
C ALA A 106 -28.45 33.08 -1.31
N ILE A 107 -29.25 32.03 -1.17
CA ILE A 107 -30.68 32.05 -1.53
C ILE A 107 -31.45 33.04 -0.64
N HIS A 108 -31.12 33.12 0.65
CA HIS A 108 -31.76 34.06 1.58
C HIS A 108 -31.44 35.52 1.22
N ASP A 109 -30.18 35.82 0.91
CA ASP A 109 -29.76 37.16 0.48
C ASP A 109 -30.45 37.62 -0.82
N VAL A 110 -30.57 36.72 -1.80
CA VAL A 110 -31.28 37.04 -3.06
C VAL A 110 -32.76 37.33 -2.80
N ARG A 111 -33.40 36.60 -1.87
CA ARG A 111 -34.81 36.87 -1.50
C ARG A 111 -34.97 38.21 -0.80
N ASN A 112 -34.04 38.57 0.10
CA ASN A 112 -34.04 39.87 0.78
C ASN A 112 -33.83 41.02 -0.21
N PHE A 113 -32.93 40.87 -1.16
CA PHE A 113 -32.68 41.87 -2.20
C PHE A 113 -33.91 42.06 -3.10
N LYS A 114 -34.60 40.98 -3.45
CA LYS A 114 -35.84 41.03 -4.23
C LYS A 114 -36.98 41.71 -3.47
N ALA A 115 -37.08 41.46 -2.16
CA ALA A 115 -38.05 42.13 -1.29
C ALA A 115 -37.79 43.65 -1.21
N GLN A 116 -36.53 44.06 -1.06
CA GLN A 116 -36.15 45.48 -1.06
C GLN A 116 -36.46 46.17 -2.39
N LYS A 117 -36.18 45.51 -3.53
CA LYS A 117 -36.50 46.04 -4.86
C LYS A 117 -38.01 46.23 -5.05
N ASN A 118 -38.81 45.28 -4.59
CA ASN A 118 -40.27 45.38 -4.68
C ASN A 118 -40.83 46.50 -3.77
N ALA A 119 -40.23 46.71 -2.59
CA ALA A 119 -40.57 47.84 -1.72
C ALA A 119 -40.22 49.20 -2.36
N ALA A 120 -39.07 49.28 -3.04
CA ALA A 120 -38.65 50.48 -3.74
C ALA A 120 -39.54 50.82 -4.97
N SER A 121 -40.08 49.81 -5.66
CA SER A 121 -41.03 50.06 -6.76
C SER A 121 -42.39 50.60 -6.31
N LEU A 122 -42.82 50.30 -5.08
CA LEU A 122 -44.08 50.81 -4.51
C LEU A 122 -44.02 52.30 -4.12
N ILE A 123 -42.82 52.85 -3.90
CA ILE A 123 -42.62 54.25 -3.49
C ILE A 123 -42.58 55.20 -4.71
N ARG A 124 -42.55 54.69 -5.95
CA ARG A 124 -42.29 55.50 -7.15
C ARG A 124 -43.54 55.96 -7.94
N GLU A 125 -44.76 55.76 -7.43
CA GLU A 125 -45.99 56.18 -8.14
C GLU A 125 -46.45 57.61 -7.86
N GLU A 126 -45.84 58.34 -6.93
CA GLU A 126 -46.16 59.76 -6.72
C GLU A 126 -44.99 60.66 -7.12
N SER A 127 -44.94 61.06 -8.39
CA SER A 127 -44.12 62.22 -8.80
C SER A 127 -44.79 63.00 -9.93
N PRO A 128 -44.73 64.35 -9.93
CA PRO A 128 -45.45 65.18 -10.86
C PRO A 128 -44.81 65.15 -12.25
N LYS A 129 -45.66 65.16 -13.30
CA LYS A 129 -45.30 65.27 -14.72
C LYS A 129 -44.33 66.43 -14.96
N CYS A 130 -43.04 66.11 -15.14
CA CYS A 130 -42.03 67.08 -15.53
C CYS A 130 -41.92 67.10 -17.06
N ASN A 131 -42.31 68.23 -17.65
CA ASN A 131 -42.31 68.46 -19.10
C ASN A 131 -40.92 68.98 -19.52
N VAL A 132 -39.93 68.08 -19.60
CA VAL A 132 -38.57 68.38 -20.07
C VAL A 132 -38.43 67.95 -21.53
N LYS A 133 -38.03 68.86 -22.42
CA LYS A 133 -37.82 68.58 -23.84
C LYS A 133 -36.72 67.50 -24.03
N PRO A 134 -36.94 66.45 -24.85
CA PRO A 134 -36.21 65.18 -24.79
C PRO A 134 -34.85 65.18 -25.52
N VAL A 135 -34.08 66.27 -25.47
CA VAL A 135 -32.84 66.39 -26.28
C VAL A 135 -31.70 65.48 -25.77
N GLY A 136 -31.80 64.92 -24.56
CA GLY A 136 -30.83 63.96 -24.01
C GLY A 136 -31.22 62.48 -24.12
N ILE A 137 -32.46 62.16 -24.47
CA ILE A 137 -32.99 60.78 -24.45
C ILE A 137 -32.52 60.01 -25.68
N ASP A 138 -32.53 60.64 -26.86
CA ASP A 138 -32.08 60.00 -28.11
C ASP A 138 -30.59 59.62 -28.07
N ALA A 139 -29.76 60.45 -27.43
CA ALA A 139 -28.34 60.16 -27.25
C ALA A 139 -28.10 58.98 -26.29
N LEU A 140 -28.96 58.82 -25.29
CA LEU A 140 -28.94 57.65 -24.39
C LEU A 140 -29.40 56.38 -25.12
N LEU A 141 -30.48 56.45 -25.91
CA LEU A 141 -30.96 55.32 -26.71
C LEU A 141 -29.87 54.78 -27.65
N ARG A 142 -29.20 55.66 -28.42
CA ARG A 142 -28.09 55.25 -29.30
C ARG A 142 -26.94 54.59 -28.53
N ARG A 143 -26.67 55.03 -27.29
CA ARG A 143 -25.66 54.40 -26.44
C ARG A 143 -26.09 53.01 -25.95
N PHE A 144 -27.37 52.84 -25.64
CA PHE A 144 -27.93 51.54 -25.27
C PHE A 144 -27.90 50.57 -26.44
N GLU A 145 -28.32 50.97 -27.64
CA GLU A 145 -28.24 50.15 -28.86
C GLU A 145 -26.79 49.71 -29.13
N ALA A 146 -25.83 50.64 -29.07
CA ALA A 146 -24.41 50.31 -29.27
C ALA A 146 -23.80 49.44 -28.15
N MET A 147 -24.42 49.41 -26.96
CA MET A 147 -24.03 48.51 -25.87
C MET A 147 -24.66 47.13 -26.07
N GLU A 148 -25.91 47.07 -26.51
CA GLU A 148 -26.62 45.84 -26.87
C GLU A 148 -25.89 45.10 -27.99
N GLU A 149 -25.52 45.79 -29.07
CA GLU A 149 -24.70 45.21 -30.15
C GLU A 149 -23.33 44.70 -29.70
N ARG A 150 -22.74 45.30 -28.64
CA ARG A 150 -21.50 44.76 -28.04
C ARG A 150 -21.79 43.49 -27.26
N PHE A 151 -22.81 43.50 -26.41
CA PHE A 151 -23.18 42.31 -25.65
C PHE A 151 -23.56 41.14 -26.55
N GLU A 152 -24.27 41.38 -27.66
CA GLU A 152 -24.57 40.32 -28.63
C GLU A 152 -23.30 39.73 -29.25
N ARG A 153 -22.31 40.57 -29.58
CA ARG A 153 -21.01 40.10 -30.08
C ARG A 153 -20.26 39.29 -29.04
N ASP A 154 -20.17 39.77 -27.81
CA ASP A 154 -19.50 39.07 -26.70
C ASP A 154 -20.19 37.72 -26.42
N ILE A 155 -21.53 37.68 -26.45
CA ILE A 155 -22.30 36.44 -26.31
C ILE A 155 -22.01 35.48 -27.47
N ALA A 156 -21.89 35.97 -28.70
CA ALA A 156 -21.57 35.15 -29.86
C ALA A 156 -20.14 34.59 -29.80
N GLU A 157 -19.18 35.35 -29.28
CA GLU A 157 -17.81 34.90 -29.02
C GLU A 157 -17.77 33.84 -27.93
N LEU A 158 -18.39 34.09 -26.77
CA LEU A 158 -18.48 33.12 -25.67
C LEU A 158 -19.15 31.80 -26.12
N LYS A 159 -20.12 31.85 -27.03
CA LYS A 159 -20.72 30.64 -27.60
C LYS A 159 -19.74 29.85 -28.47
N ARG A 160 -18.87 30.52 -29.24
CA ARG A 160 -17.83 29.88 -30.05
C ARG A 160 -16.78 29.24 -29.14
N ASP A 161 -16.26 29.97 -28.16
CA ASP A 161 -15.25 29.48 -27.23
C ASP A 161 -15.78 28.28 -26.43
N ASN A 162 -17.05 28.32 -26.01
CA ASN A 162 -17.68 27.20 -25.31
C ASN A 162 -17.90 25.98 -26.22
N ALA A 163 -18.07 26.17 -27.53
CA ALA A 163 -18.11 25.06 -28.47
C ALA A 163 -16.74 24.40 -28.64
N GLU A 164 -15.67 25.19 -28.72
CA GLU A 164 -14.28 24.71 -28.79
C GLU A 164 -13.88 23.98 -27.50
N LEU A 165 -14.13 24.56 -26.33
CA LEU A 165 -13.87 23.90 -25.04
C LEU A 165 -14.59 22.56 -24.89
N LYS A 166 -15.80 22.42 -25.45
CA LYS A 166 -16.51 21.14 -25.46
C LYS A 166 -15.84 20.11 -26.34
N GLN A 167 -15.29 20.52 -27.48
CA GLN A 167 -14.55 19.64 -28.37
C GLN A 167 -13.25 19.16 -27.70
N ASP A 168 -12.48 20.07 -27.13
CA ASP A 168 -11.25 19.74 -26.37
C ASP A 168 -11.55 18.79 -25.21
N ASN A 169 -12.66 18.99 -24.50
CA ASN A 169 -13.08 18.11 -23.41
C ASN A 169 -13.39 16.68 -23.91
N VAL A 170 -13.94 16.54 -25.11
CA VAL A 170 -14.21 15.22 -25.73
C VAL A 170 -12.89 14.54 -26.12
N GLU A 171 -11.92 15.28 -26.66
CA GLU A 171 -10.59 14.76 -26.99
C GLU A 171 -9.84 14.31 -25.72
N LEU A 172 -9.76 15.17 -24.69
CA LEU A 172 -9.15 14.84 -23.41
C LEU A 172 -9.80 13.61 -22.74
N LYS A 173 -11.11 13.40 -22.91
CA LYS A 173 -11.78 12.18 -22.42
C LYS A 173 -11.34 10.94 -23.18
N ARG A 174 -11.10 11.05 -24.49
CA ARG A 174 -10.61 9.96 -25.33
C ARG A 174 -9.19 9.58 -24.93
N ASP A 175 -8.32 10.57 -24.81
CA ASP A 175 -6.91 10.37 -24.41
C ASP A 175 -6.82 9.76 -23.01
N ASN A 176 -7.63 10.25 -22.07
CA ASN A 176 -7.71 9.65 -20.73
C ASN A 176 -8.20 8.19 -20.77
N ALA A 177 -9.10 7.84 -21.68
CA ALA A 177 -9.56 6.46 -21.83
C ALA A 177 -8.49 5.56 -22.48
N GLU A 178 -7.62 6.12 -23.31
CA GLU A 178 -6.45 5.43 -23.88
C GLU A 178 -5.36 5.22 -22.84
N LEU A 179 -4.96 6.27 -22.13
CA LEU A 179 -3.99 6.18 -21.03
C LEU A 179 -4.41 5.17 -19.97
N LYS A 180 -5.70 5.08 -19.64
CA LYS A 180 -6.22 4.05 -18.73
C LYS A 180 -6.03 2.62 -19.25
N ARG A 181 -6.18 2.41 -20.56
CA ARG A 181 -5.95 1.10 -21.20
C ARG A 181 -4.47 0.75 -21.19
N ASP A 182 -3.62 1.70 -21.57
CA ASP A 182 -2.16 1.50 -21.59
C ASP A 182 -1.62 1.20 -20.19
N ASN A 183 -2.11 1.90 -19.16
CA ASN A 183 -1.74 1.62 -17.77
C ASN A 183 -2.15 0.22 -17.32
N ALA A 184 -3.33 -0.27 -17.75
CA ALA A 184 -3.78 -1.62 -17.44
C ALA A 184 -2.86 -2.67 -18.10
N GLU A 185 -2.52 -2.48 -19.38
CA GLU A 185 -1.59 -3.38 -20.10
C GLU A 185 -0.19 -3.39 -19.46
N LEU A 186 0.33 -2.22 -19.08
CA LEU A 186 1.61 -2.13 -18.39
C LEU A 186 1.58 -2.86 -17.04
N SER A 187 0.49 -2.75 -16.29
CA SER A 187 0.30 -3.48 -15.03
C SER A 187 0.33 -4.99 -15.26
N ASP A 188 -0.38 -5.49 -16.27
CA ASP A 188 -0.42 -6.91 -16.61
C ASP A 188 0.97 -7.46 -17.00
N ARG A 189 1.73 -6.68 -17.77
CA ARG A 189 3.12 -7.03 -18.16
C ARG A 189 4.08 -7.03 -16.97
N ILE A 190 3.90 -6.09 -16.03
CA ILE A 190 4.67 -6.07 -14.78
C ILE A 190 4.38 -7.33 -13.96
N ASP A 191 3.12 -7.71 -13.82
CA ASP A 191 2.74 -8.91 -13.08
C ASP A 191 3.30 -10.19 -13.71
N GLU A 192 3.29 -10.30 -15.05
CA GLU A 192 3.91 -11.41 -15.76
C GLU A 192 5.42 -11.48 -15.51
N THR A 193 6.09 -10.34 -15.58
CA THR A 193 7.53 -10.25 -15.30
C THR A 193 7.85 -10.64 -13.87
N ILE A 194 7.04 -10.20 -12.90
CA ILE A 194 7.19 -10.57 -11.48
C ILE A 194 7.03 -12.10 -11.32
N ARG A 195 6.01 -12.70 -11.95
CA ARG A 195 5.82 -14.16 -11.91
C ARG A 195 7.02 -14.92 -12.49
N ALA A 196 7.55 -14.47 -13.62
CA ALA A 196 8.73 -15.06 -14.25
C ALA A 196 9.97 -14.99 -13.33
N VAL A 197 10.29 -13.80 -12.81
CA VAL A 197 11.43 -13.57 -11.91
C VAL A 197 11.30 -14.38 -10.61
N LEU A 198 10.09 -14.50 -10.05
CA LEU A 198 9.85 -15.34 -8.89
C LEU A 198 10.04 -16.83 -9.20
N GLY A 199 9.60 -17.28 -10.38
CA GLY A 199 9.83 -18.63 -10.88
C GLY A 199 11.32 -18.97 -10.97
N ASP A 200 12.10 -18.06 -11.56
CA ASP A 200 13.56 -18.19 -11.68
C ASP A 200 14.24 -18.21 -10.31
N LYS A 201 13.81 -17.36 -9.37
CA LYS A 201 14.34 -17.37 -8.00
C LYS A 201 14.13 -18.71 -7.30
N VAL A 202 12.96 -19.33 -7.48
CA VAL A 202 12.67 -20.67 -6.94
C VAL A 202 13.57 -21.72 -7.58
N ALA A 203 13.80 -21.66 -8.89
CA ALA A 203 14.70 -22.56 -9.61
C ALA A 203 16.16 -22.40 -9.15
N ILE A 204 16.65 -21.17 -9.04
CA ILE A 204 17.99 -20.83 -8.54
C ILE A 204 18.18 -21.37 -7.12
N ASN A 205 17.21 -21.17 -6.23
CA ASN A 205 17.29 -21.69 -4.87
C ASN A 205 17.31 -23.23 -4.83
N LYS A 206 16.58 -23.90 -5.73
CA LYS A 206 16.66 -25.36 -5.87
C LYS A 206 18.06 -25.80 -6.31
N ILE A 207 18.69 -25.09 -7.26
CA ILE A 207 20.06 -25.38 -7.71
C ILE A 207 21.07 -25.17 -6.58
N ARG A 208 21.01 -24.03 -5.87
CA ARG A 208 21.91 -23.72 -4.75
C ARG A 208 21.86 -24.77 -3.64
N ARG A 209 20.66 -25.23 -3.27
CA ARG A 209 20.49 -26.31 -2.30
C ARG A 209 21.08 -27.64 -2.79
N ARG A 210 20.96 -27.95 -4.08
CA ARG A 210 21.60 -29.14 -4.65
C ARG A 210 23.12 -29.04 -4.60
N VAL A 211 23.69 -27.88 -4.95
CA VAL A 211 25.14 -27.62 -4.83
C VAL A 211 25.60 -27.89 -3.40
N LEU A 212 24.88 -27.38 -2.40
CA LEU A 212 25.19 -27.66 -0.99
C LEU A 212 25.17 -29.16 -0.66
N LEU A 213 24.14 -29.89 -1.09
CA LEU A 213 24.05 -31.33 -0.86
C LEU A 213 25.19 -32.11 -1.56
N ASP A 214 25.58 -31.70 -2.75
CA ASP A 214 26.68 -32.33 -3.49
C ASP A 214 28.03 -32.05 -2.83
N MET A 215 28.26 -30.82 -2.34
CA MET A 215 29.43 -30.49 -1.51
C MET A 215 29.47 -31.33 -0.22
N GLY A 216 28.33 -31.43 0.49
CA GLY A 216 28.21 -32.25 1.69
C GLY A 216 28.46 -33.73 1.43
N ARG A 217 27.98 -34.27 0.30
CA ARG A 217 28.26 -35.66 -0.10
C ARG A 217 29.74 -35.92 -0.35
N ASP A 218 30.41 -35.01 -1.06
CA ASP A 218 31.84 -35.17 -1.35
C ASP A 218 32.68 -35.07 -0.07
N GLN A 219 32.38 -34.11 0.81
CA GLN A 219 33.05 -34.02 2.12
C GLN A 219 32.77 -35.24 2.99
N LEU A 220 31.52 -35.72 3.05
CA LEU A 220 31.17 -36.94 3.78
C LEU A 220 31.94 -38.16 3.25
N ALA A 221 32.09 -38.28 1.93
CA ALA A 221 32.88 -39.34 1.31
C ALA A 221 34.35 -39.27 1.76
N VAL A 222 34.93 -38.06 1.82
CA VAL A 222 36.30 -37.83 2.32
C VAL A 222 36.42 -38.23 3.79
N ILE A 223 35.44 -37.88 4.63
CA ILE A 223 35.39 -38.30 6.04
C ILE A 223 35.36 -39.83 6.15
N CYS A 224 34.64 -40.51 5.25
CA CYS A 224 34.60 -41.96 5.17
C CYS A 224 35.84 -42.60 4.51
N GLY A 225 36.89 -41.83 4.19
CA GLY A 225 38.13 -42.34 3.60
C GLY A 225 38.11 -42.54 2.09
N HIS A 226 37.17 -41.91 1.38
CA HIS A 226 37.04 -41.98 -0.08
C HIS A 226 37.39 -40.66 -0.76
N LYS A 227 37.87 -40.69 -2.00
CA LYS A 227 38.26 -39.46 -2.72
C LYS A 227 37.10 -38.50 -3.01
N ASN A 228 35.92 -39.06 -3.32
CA ASN A 228 34.71 -38.31 -3.66
C ASN A 228 33.48 -39.23 -3.55
N TRP A 229 32.29 -38.65 -3.62
CA TRP A 229 31.03 -39.38 -3.50
C TRP A 229 30.84 -40.48 -4.55
N ARG A 230 31.31 -40.25 -5.80
CA ARG A 230 31.14 -41.22 -6.89
C ARG A 230 31.94 -42.48 -6.63
N GLU A 231 33.20 -42.33 -6.23
CA GLU A 231 34.09 -43.45 -5.90
C GLU A 231 33.56 -44.25 -4.72
N TRP A 232 33.13 -43.59 -3.64
CA TRP A 232 32.53 -44.27 -2.49
C TRP A 232 31.30 -45.08 -2.89
N LYS A 233 30.42 -44.48 -3.69
CA LYS A 233 29.21 -45.15 -4.17
C LYS A 233 29.52 -46.34 -5.08
N GLU A 234 30.44 -46.19 -6.03
CA GLU A 234 30.85 -47.28 -6.93
C GLU A 234 31.48 -48.44 -6.16
N MET A 235 32.36 -48.14 -5.20
CA MET A 235 32.96 -49.15 -4.35
C MET A 235 31.89 -49.95 -3.59
N LYS A 236 30.93 -49.28 -2.94
CA LYS A 236 29.85 -49.98 -2.23
C LYS A 236 28.91 -50.73 -3.16
N ALA A 237 28.64 -50.21 -4.35
CA ALA A 237 27.87 -50.91 -5.37
C ALA A 237 28.54 -52.21 -5.83
N THR A 238 29.88 -52.29 -5.83
CA THR A 238 30.60 -53.53 -6.15
C THR A 238 30.66 -54.53 -5.00
N SER A 239 30.63 -54.06 -3.74
CA SER A 239 30.76 -54.93 -2.55
C SER A 239 29.42 -55.41 -1.98
N THR A 240 28.30 -54.79 -2.36
CA THR A 240 26.97 -55.12 -1.84
C THR A 240 26.10 -55.69 -2.96
N GLU A 241 25.76 -56.97 -2.88
CA GLU A 241 24.74 -57.57 -3.74
C GLU A 241 23.37 -56.95 -3.37
N GLY A 242 22.76 -56.23 -4.31
CA GLY A 242 21.47 -55.58 -4.08
C GLY A 242 21.17 -54.44 -5.04
N ASP A 243 20.05 -53.77 -4.79
CA ASP A 243 19.66 -52.57 -5.52
C ASP A 243 20.35 -51.30 -4.97
N ASP A 244 20.13 -50.16 -5.63
CA ASP A 244 20.68 -48.88 -5.22
C ASP A 244 20.23 -48.46 -3.79
N PHE A 245 19.15 -49.03 -3.27
CA PHE A 245 18.67 -48.79 -1.92
C PHE A 245 19.50 -49.53 -0.88
N ALA A 246 19.86 -50.80 -1.13
CA ALA A 246 20.76 -51.57 -0.28
C ALA A 246 22.13 -50.89 -0.15
N VAL A 247 22.70 -50.44 -1.28
CA VAL A 247 23.99 -49.70 -1.31
C VAL A 247 23.93 -48.45 -0.42
N ARG A 248 22.86 -47.66 -0.53
CA ARG A 248 22.68 -46.44 0.29
C ARG A 248 22.50 -46.75 1.77
N THR A 249 21.83 -47.85 2.11
CA THR A 249 21.66 -48.28 3.50
C THR A 249 23.02 -48.62 4.12
N VAL A 250 23.88 -49.35 3.39
CA VAL A 250 25.24 -49.67 3.84
C VAL A 250 26.07 -48.39 4.02
N MET A 251 26.04 -47.47 3.05
CA MET A 251 26.74 -46.18 3.14
C MET A 251 26.25 -45.37 4.36
N MET A 252 24.96 -45.41 4.65
CA MET A 252 24.37 -44.73 5.80
C MET A 252 24.86 -45.30 7.12
N THR A 253 24.80 -46.62 7.32
CA THR A 253 25.29 -47.26 8.55
C THR A 253 26.78 -47.02 8.78
N GLU A 254 27.58 -47.07 7.71
CA GLU A 254 29.02 -46.74 7.78
C GLU A 254 29.24 -45.27 8.19
N ALA A 255 28.55 -44.33 7.52
CA ALA A 255 28.65 -42.92 7.84
C ALA A 255 28.24 -42.61 9.29
N GLU A 256 27.14 -43.20 9.78
CA GLU A 256 26.68 -43.01 11.16
C GLU A 256 27.73 -43.46 12.18
N THR A 257 28.39 -44.58 11.91
CA THR A 257 29.41 -45.15 12.81
C THR A 257 30.63 -44.22 12.87
N ILE A 258 31.12 -43.80 11.69
CA ILE A 258 32.30 -42.92 11.59
C ILE A 258 32.03 -41.54 12.20
N LEU A 259 30.87 -40.94 11.90
CA LEU A 259 30.50 -39.61 12.42
C LEU A 259 30.30 -39.60 13.94
N ARG A 260 29.92 -40.74 14.53
CA ARG A 260 29.69 -40.88 15.98
C ARG A 260 30.98 -41.14 16.76
N ASP A 261 31.84 -42.00 16.22
CA ASP A 261 32.99 -42.52 16.97
C ASP A 261 34.27 -41.69 16.74
N SER A 262 34.30 -40.82 15.74
CA SER A 262 35.45 -39.98 15.44
C SER A 262 35.55 -38.76 16.37
N ASN A 263 36.68 -38.65 17.07
CA ASN A 263 36.98 -37.52 17.94
C ASN A 263 37.45 -36.26 17.19
N ASP A 264 37.98 -36.43 15.98
CA ASP A 264 38.66 -35.37 15.22
C ASP A 264 37.70 -34.55 14.33
N LEU A 265 36.42 -34.89 14.29
CA LEU A 265 35.42 -34.19 13.49
C LEU A 265 34.83 -32.97 14.21
N SER A 266 34.49 -31.94 13.44
CA SER A 266 33.71 -30.78 13.92
C SER A 266 32.41 -31.23 14.59
N GLU A 267 31.94 -30.46 15.57
CA GLU A 267 30.64 -30.71 16.22
C GLU A 267 29.47 -30.68 15.23
N TYR A 268 29.57 -29.92 14.13
CA TYR A 268 28.55 -29.88 13.10
C TYR A 268 28.40 -31.22 12.34
N TRP A 269 29.52 -31.87 11.98
CA TRP A 269 29.48 -33.20 11.36
C TRP A 269 28.99 -34.28 12.33
N LYS A 270 29.31 -34.16 13.63
CA LYS A 270 28.73 -35.05 14.66
C LYS A 270 27.21 -34.86 14.75
N ALA A 271 26.71 -33.62 14.70
CA ALA A 271 25.29 -33.33 14.67
C ALA A 271 24.59 -33.94 13.44
N VAL A 272 25.22 -33.90 12.25
CA VAL A 272 24.74 -34.60 11.05
C VAL A 272 24.61 -36.11 11.29
N GLY A 273 25.58 -36.75 11.96
CA GLY A 273 25.55 -38.19 12.26
C GLY A 273 24.56 -38.58 13.37
N GLN A 274 24.21 -37.65 14.26
CA GLN A 274 23.20 -37.87 15.31
C GLN A 274 21.78 -37.76 14.76
N ASP A 275 21.55 -36.92 13.76
CA ASP A 275 20.25 -36.78 13.09
C ASP A 275 20.16 -37.66 11.84
N HIS A 276 19.54 -38.83 12.02
CA HIS A 276 19.29 -39.80 10.96
C HIS A 276 18.54 -39.19 9.75
N SER A 277 17.65 -38.21 9.96
CA SER A 277 16.90 -37.57 8.86
C SER A 277 17.80 -36.68 8.01
N THR A 278 18.70 -35.93 8.66
CA THR A 278 19.70 -35.09 7.99
C THR A 278 20.69 -35.94 7.20
N LEU A 279 21.23 -37.01 7.81
CA LEU A 279 22.12 -37.92 7.11
C LEU A 279 21.42 -38.64 5.94
N ARG A 280 20.16 -39.04 6.13
CA ARG A 280 19.32 -39.59 5.06
C ARG A 280 19.17 -38.62 3.91
N LEU A 281 18.97 -37.32 4.18
CA LEU A 281 18.85 -36.28 3.15
C LEU A 281 20.14 -36.13 2.32
N LEU A 282 21.31 -36.28 2.94
CA LEU A 282 22.60 -36.30 2.23
C LEU A 282 22.71 -37.54 1.35
N ILE A 283 22.50 -38.74 1.90
CA ILE A 283 22.81 -40.00 1.22
C ILE A 283 21.75 -40.36 0.17
N HIS A 284 20.48 -40.15 0.47
CA HIS A 284 19.40 -40.45 -0.45
C HIS A 284 19.22 -39.31 -1.43
N ARG A 285 19.38 -39.60 -2.73
CA ARG A 285 18.95 -38.69 -3.79
C ARG A 285 17.44 -38.56 -3.73
N ASN A 286 16.94 -37.53 -3.06
CA ASN A 286 15.59 -37.03 -3.33
C ASN A 286 15.55 -36.52 -4.77
N HIS A 287 14.40 -36.70 -5.44
CA HIS A 287 14.16 -36.65 -6.88
C HIS A 287 14.44 -35.30 -7.61
N ILE A 288 15.31 -34.44 -7.09
CA ILE A 288 15.71 -33.18 -7.73
C ILE A 288 16.74 -33.49 -8.85
N ARG A 289 16.35 -34.32 -9.84
CA ARG A 289 17.05 -34.42 -11.12
C ARG A 289 16.57 -33.28 -12.00
N ILE A 290 17.20 -32.12 -11.86
CA ILE A 290 17.22 -31.12 -12.94
C ILE A 290 18.49 -31.43 -13.74
N TYR A 291 18.39 -31.67 -15.04
CA TYR A 291 19.51 -32.02 -15.93
C TYR A 291 20.52 -30.86 -16.16
N ALA A 292 20.63 -29.93 -15.21
CA ALA A 292 21.57 -28.82 -15.29
C ALA A 292 22.97 -29.28 -14.85
N ASP A 293 23.97 -28.92 -15.65
CA ASP A 293 25.38 -29.15 -15.36
C ASP A 293 25.81 -28.29 -14.16
N ILE A 294 26.20 -28.96 -13.07
CA ILE A 294 26.53 -28.33 -11.78
C ILE A 294 27.84 -27.53 -11.87
N ALA A 295 28.73 -27.88 -12.82
CA ALA A 295 30.03 -27.24 -12.98
C ALA A 295 29.95 -25.74 -13.34
N ALA A 296 28.79 -25.27 -13.83
CA ALA A 296 28.59 -23.88 -14.23
C ALA A 296 28.15 -22.94 -13.09
N HIS A 297 27.87 -23.44 -11.88
CA HIS A 297 27.30 -22.63 -10.80
C HIS A 297 28.21 -22.53 -9.57
N SER A 298 29.24 -21.68 -9.65
CA SER A 298 30.00 -21.23 -8.48
C SER A 298 29.12 -20.35 -7.58
N SER A 299 28.26 -20.96 -6.78
CA SER A 299 27.45 -20.25 -5.79
C SER A 299 28.31 -19.91 -4.58
N THR A 300 28.37 -18.63 -4.22
CA THR A 300 29.04 -18.18 -3.00
C THR A 300 28.33 -18.72 -1.76
N GLU A 301 29.08 -18.97 -0.67
CA GLU A 301 28.56 -19.36 0.66
C GLU A 301 27.30 -18.58 1.07
N LYS A 302 27.36 -17.24 0.99
CA LYS A 302 26.22 -16.34 1.28
C LYS A 302 24.95 -16.65 0.48
N ASN A 303 25.08 -16.95 -0.80
CA ASN A 303 23.96 -17.23 -1.69
C ASN A 303 23.30 -18.57 -1.35
N ILE A 304 24.12 -19.54 -0.94
CA ILE A 304 23.64 -20.84 -0.47
C ILE A 304 22.91 -20.66 0.87
N ALA A 305 23.48 -19.89 1.80
CA ALA A 305 22.88 -19.55 3.09
C ALA A 305 21.48 -18.95 2.94
N GLU A 306 21.34 -17.89 2.11
CA GLU A 306 20.06 -17.26 1.81
C GLU A 306 19.05 -18.26 1.23
N SER A 307 19.50 -19.20 0.40
CA SER A 307 18.65 -20.22 -0.21
C SER A 307 18.19 -21.30 0.78
N VAL A 308 18.95 -21.56 1.84
CA VAL A 308 18.55 -22.44 2.95
C VAL A 308 17.50 -21.73 3.79
N LEU A 309 17.74 -20.48 4.18
CA LEU A 309 16.80 -19.68 4.98
C LEU A 309 15.44 -19.47 4.28
N ALA A 310 15.43 -19.42 2.95
CA ALA A 310 14.22 -19.27 2.14
C ALA A 310 13.32 -20.54 2.07
N LEU A 311 13.70 -21.67 2.67
CA LEU A 311 12.88 -22.89 2.69
C LEU A 311 11.62 -22.69 3.55
N ALA A 312 10.44 -22.89 2.98
CA ALA A 312 9.17 -22.73 3.70
C ALA A 312 8.95 -23.81 4.79
N ALA A 313 9.32 -25.06 4.51
CA ALA A 313 9.16 -26.17 5.45
C ALA A 313 10.24 -26.09 6.56
N PRO A 314 9.86 -25.96 7.84
CA PRO A 314 10.81 -25.80 8.93
C PRO A 314 11.72 -27.03 9.11
N GLY A 315 11.20 -28.24 8.90
CA GLY A 315 12.01 -29.47 8.98
C GLY A 315 13.12 -29.51 7.92
N ASP A 316 12.76 -29.26 6.65
CA ASP A 316 13.75 -29.18 5.56
C ASP A 316 14.78 -28.08 5.81
N ARG A 317 14.34 -26.95 6.37
CA ARG A 317 15.24 -25.84 6.73
C ARG A 317 16.24 -26.28 7.78
N THR A 318 15.80 -26.90 8.87
CA THR A 318 16.68 -27.40 9.95
C THR A 318 17.72 -28.37 9.40
N HIS A 319 17.31 -29.39 8.64
CA HIS A 319 18.26 -30.36 8.07
C HIS A 319 19.28 -29.69 7.14
N MET A 320 18.83 -28.78 6.28
CA MET A 320 19.71 -28.05 5.35
C MET A 320 20.63 -27.06 6.06
N THR A 321 20.20 -26.47 7.17
CA THR A 321 21.05 -25.65 8.04
C THR A 321 22.14 -26.49 8.68
N THR A 322 21.81 -27.66 9.25
CA THR A 322 22.82 -28.56 9.84
C THR A 322 23.86 -28.99 8.80
N ILE A 323 23.43 -29.31 7.57
CA ILE A 323 24.34 -29.63 6.46
C ILE A 323 25.19 -28.41 6.08
N PHE A 324 24.60 -27.22 6.00
CA PHE A 324 25.34 -26.00 5.72
C PHE A 324 26.46 -25.78 6.74
N CYS A 325 26.13 -25.87 8.03
CA CYS A 325 27.11 -25.65 9.08
C CYS A 325 28.23 -26.68 9.04
N ALA A 326 27.92 -27.95 8.73
CA ALA A 326 28.92 -28.99 8.56
C ALA A 326 29.83 -28.75 7.35
N VAL A 327 29.26 -28.31 6.22
CA VAL A 327 30.00 -28.09 4.97
C VAL A 327 30.97 -26.91 5.05
N PHE A 328 30.58 -25.83 5.72
CA PHE A 328 31.35 -24.58 5.81
C PHE A 328 32.04 -24.38 7.17
N ASP A 329 31.82 -25.28 8.14
CA ASP A 329 32.33 -25.21 9.52
C ASP A 329 32.01 -23.88 10.22
N LYS A 330 30.76 -23.41 10.07
CA LYS A 330 30.27 -22.12 10.59
C LYS A 330 28.77 -22.17 10.87
N GLU A 331 28.29 -21.33 11.78
CA GLU A 331 26.85 -21.11 11.96
C GLU A 331 26.25 -20.33 10.78
N LEU A 332 25.00 -20.68 10.43
CA LEU A 332 24.24 -20.10 9.31
C LEU A 332 23.55 -18.78 9.67
#